data_AF-A0AAE0L2Z4-F1
#
_entry.id   AF-A0AAE0L2Z4-F1
#
_cell.length_a   1.000
_cell.length_b   1.000
_cell.length_c   1.000
_cell.angle_alpha   90.00
_cell.angle_beta   90.00
_cell.angle_gamma   90.00
#
_symmetry.space_group_name_H-M   'P 1'
#
loop_
_entity.id
_entity.type
_entity.pdbx_description
1 polymer ?
#
loop_
_entity_poly.entity_id
_entity_poly.type
_entity_poly.pdbx_seq_one_letter_code
_entity_poly.pdbx_strand_id
1 'polypeptide(L)'
;MSALFLLRHLRLRVLRGSSRIRLFSMAYTQVLVLAAVACTAHAQEAPPPSHPPPSPPPSPQCPPPPPPPAPPPPKAVYSVEFNGVSQYALLPTLSGVRAVSFWLRYSSTQPSADTTNIYLIDSRIGTIEGYFSNGAVGALWSAIYLDATSVPVSWKTWELFPGDTWAHLHFETASSFTDDINLMSKYASGIENPQGCVRGRVSEIYVWDRPLALEMLRELALDNTVSGYYPNTYYANGGLIAFFPLEEGSGTLFKEWTYRWDDGTLVNAANWVLDGPALGWHPTAVVPSPPSPPSPPPPPPPPVAKWSVEFDGVDDYMVLPSIEGIAGASMWVRRSVEQLNAHVFLLDARHGNTEGFVSDRRVPAGPPPSHRARAPPQMPRLLSPPGFPTSRIQTARVRWEA
;
A
#
# COMPACT_ATOMS: atom_id res chain seq x y z
N MET A 1 -41.23 43.46 -20.66
CA MET A 1 -39.77 43.49 -20.56
C MET A 1 -39.24 42.10 -20.87
N SER A 2 -38.34 42.06 -21.84
CA SER A 2 -37.86 40.89 -22.57
C SER A 2 -36.87 40.05 -21.76
N ALA A 3 -36.91 38.72 -21.92
CA ALA A 3 -35.75 37.86 -21.75
C ALA A 3 -35.90 36.65 -22.69
N LEU A 4 -35.28 36.80 -23.86
CA LEU A 4 -35.20 35.86 -24.97
C LEU A 4 -33.70 35.80 -25.30
N PHE A 5 -33.19 34.62 -25.69
CA PHE A 5 -31.79 34.26 -25.99
C PHE A 5 -30.93 33.89 -24.76
N LEU A 6 -30.20 32.76 -24.70
CA LEU A 6 -29.30 32.21 -25.71
C LEU A 6 -29.06 30.69 -25.45
N LEU A 7 -29.37 29.79 -26.40
CA LEU A 7 -28.81 28.44 -26.45
C LEU A 7 -28.57 28.05 -27.93
N ARG A 8 -27.32 28.20 -28.38
CA ARG A 8 -26.71 27.78 -29.65
C ARG A 8 -25.26 27.44 -29.26
N HIS A 9 -24.69 26.26 -29.46
CA HIS A 9 -24.72 25.36 -30.60
C HIS A 9 -24.42 23.91 -30.19
N LEU A 10 -25.25 22.96 -30.61
CA LEU A 10 -24.84 21.56 -30.76
C LEU A 10 -24.86 21.24 -32.26
N ARG A 11 -23.68 21.09 -32.88
CA ARG A 11 -23.55 20.59 -34.26
C ARG A 11 -23.48 19.05 -34.21
N LEU A 12 -24.62 18.39 -34.40
CA LEU A 12 -24.67 16.96 -34.71
C LEU A 12 -24.40 16.78 -36.21
N ARG A 13 -23.24 16.21 -36.56
CA ARG A 13 -22.97 15.67 -37.90
C ARG A 13 -23.72 14.36 -38.04
N VAL A 14 -24.77 14.35 -38.86
CA VAL A 14 -25.46 13.14 -39.31
C VAL A 14 -24.61 12.46 -40.38
N LEU A 15 -24.02 11.31 -40.05
CA LEU A 15 -23.46 10.39 -41.04
C LEU A 15 -24.59 9.48 -41.55
N ARG A 16 -24.84 9.56 -42.87
CA ARG A 16 -25.72 8.66 -43.60
C ARG A 16 -25.10 7.26 -43.65
N GLY A 17 -25.85 6.25 -43.22
CA GLY A 17 -25.47 4.87 -43.44
C GLY A 17 -26.44 3.87 -42.82
N SER A 18 -27.31 3.31 -43.66
CA SER A 18 -27.88 1.96 -43.52
C SER A 18 -28.90 1.69 -42.40
N SER A 19 -30.17 1.88 -42.78
CA SER A 19 -31.22 0.87 -42.74
C SER A 19 -31.16 -0.21 -41.64
N ARG A 20 -32.01 -0.05 -40.62
CA ARG A 20 -33.04 -1.02 -40.15
C ARG A 20 -33.21 -1.02 -38.63
N ILE A 21 -34.49 -0.89 -38.23
CA ILE A 21 -35.17 -1.64 -37.16
C ILE A 21 -35.30 -0.99 -35.75
N ARG A 22 -36.59 -0.78 -35.43
CA ARG A 22 -37.31 -0.74 -34.14
C ARG A 22 -37.35 0.58 -33.36
N LEU A 23 -38.44 1.31 -33.63
CA LEU A 23 -39.21 2.06 -32.65
C LEU A 23 -39.43 1.22 -31.38
N PHE A 24 -39.05 1.76 -30.22
CA PHE A 24 -39.77 1.50 -28.97
C PHE A 24 -40.34 2.81 -28.47
N SER A 25 -41.67 2.85 -28.53
CA SER A 25 -42.53 3.98 -28.22
C SER A 25 -42.49 4.29 -26.73
N MET A 26 -42.43 5.59 -26.43
CA MET A 26 -42.89 6.21 -25.20
C MET A 26 -44.25 5.65 -24.78
N ALA A 27 -44.33 5.13 -23.55
CA ALA A 27 -45.58 4.95 -22.80
C ALA A 27 -45.24 4.69 -21.32
N TYR A 28 -44.80 5.72 -20.58
CA TYR A 28 -44.78 5.67 -19.11
C TYR A 28 -44.89 7.08 -18.50
N THR A 29 -45.94 7.79 -18.88
CA THR A 29 -46.33 9.04 -18.21
C THR A 29 -47.84 9.21 -18.36
N GLN A 30 -48.62 8.50 -17.53
CA GLN A 30 -50.00 8.87 -17.11
C GLN A 30 -50.66 7.73 -16.30
N VAL A 31 -50.36 7.64 -15.00
CA VAL A 31 -51.28 7.08 -13.99
C VAL A 31 -50.92 7.72 -12.64
N LEU A 32 -51.52 8.87 -12.30
CA LEU A 32 -51.74 9.33 -10.90
C LEU A 32 -52.43 10.71 -10.87
N VAL A 33 -53.56 10.82 -11.57
CA VAL A 33 -54.56 11.86 -11.30
C VAL A 33 -55.90 11.17 -11.44
N LEU A 34 -56.49 10.68 -10.34
CA LEU A 34 -57.92 10.42 -10.12
C LEU A 34 -58.08 9.52 -8.89
N ALA A 35 -58.11 10.14 -7.71
CA ALA A 35 -58.69 9.56 -6.50
C ALA A 35 -59.10 10.71 -5.57
N ALA A 36 -60.03 11.53 -6.05
CA ALA A 36 -60.78 12.46 -5.23
C ALA A 36 -62.25 12.34 -5.63
N VAL A 37 -63.12 12.45 -4.64
CA VAL A 37 -64.60 12.43 -4.71
C VAL A 37 -65.23 11.04 -4.59
N ALA A 38 -65.55 10.67 -3.34
CA ALA A 38 -66.92 10.42 -2.90
C ALA A 38 -66.92 9.90 -1.46
N CYS A 39 -67.41 10.70 -0.51
CA CYS A 39 -68.27 10.23 0.59
C CYS A 39 -68.71 11.41 1.45
N THR A 40 -69.95 11.83 1.24
CA THR A 40 -70.68 12.81 2.04
C THR A 40 -71.36 12.13 3.24
N ALA A 41 -71.09 12.71 4.42
CA ALA A 41 -71.94 12.90 5.59
C ALA A 41 -72.73 11.73 6.21
N HIS A 42 -72.47 11.49 7.50
CA HIS A 42 -73.52 11.45 8.55
C HIS A 42 -72.91 12.05 9.84
N ALA A 43 -73.43 13.21 10.25
CA ALA A 43 -73.02 13.91 11.46
C ALA A 43 -73.89 13.43 12.63
N GLN A 44 -73.25 12.81 13.62
CA GLN A 44 -73.84 12.48 14.92
C GLN A 44 -73.24 13.47 15.93
N GLU A 45 -74.09 14.26 16.60
CA GLU A 45 -73.65 15.20 17.64
C GLU A 45 -72.93 14.45 18.75
N ALA A 46 -71.65 14.76 18.91
CA ALA A 46 -70.81 14.25 19.98
C ALA A 46 -71.12 14.99 21.29
N PRO A 47 -71.07 14.30 22.45
CA PRO A 47 -71.27 14.91 23.76
C PRO A 47 -70.22 16.00 24.05
N PRO A 48 -70.53 16.96 24.94
CA PRO A 48 -69.66 18.09 25.24
C PRO A 48 -68.27 17.62 25.70
N PRO A 49 -67.19 18.29 25.25
CA PRO A 49 -65.83 17.88 25.55
C PRO A 49 -65.56 17.94 27.06
N SER A 50 -65.16 16.82 27.65
CA SER A 50 -64.61 16.77 28.99
C SER A 50 -63.38 17.68 29.08
N HIS A 51 -63.27 18.45 30.16
CA HIS A 51 -62.15 19.37 30.40
C HIS A 51 -60.81 18.67 30.13
N PRO A 52 -59.90 19.30 29.35
CA PRO A 52 -58.62 18.70 29.04
C PRO A 52 -57.84 18.47 30.35
N PRO A 53 -57.23 17.30 30.54
CA PRO A 53 -56.38 17.05 31.69
C PRO A 53 -55.28 18.13 31.74
N PRO A 54 -54.89 18.59 32.94
CA PRO A 54 -53.83 19.59 33.08
C PRO A 54 -52.58 19.10 32.34
N SER A 55 -52.00 19.99 31.54
CA SER A 55 -50.81 19.69 30.74
C SER A 55 -49.72 19.10 31.64
N PRO A 56 -49.13 17.95 31.28
CA PRO A 56 -48.04 17.39 32.06
C PRO A 56 -46.91 18.42 32.15
N PRO A 57 -46.20 18.48 33.28
CA PRO A 57 -45.07 19.37 33.44
C PRO A 57 -44.06 19.12 32.30
N PRO A 58 -43.43 20.18 31.75
CA PRO A 58 -42.49 20.04 30.67
C PRO A 58 -41.41 19.04 31.07
N SER A 59 -41.23 18.00 30.24
CA SER A 59 -40.22 16.99 30.46
C SER A 59 -38.85 17.67 30.61
N PRO A 60 -37.99 17.21 31.54
CA PRO A 60 -36.63 17.71 31.67
C PRO A 60 -35.98 17.73 30.28
N GLN A 61 -35.51 18.90 29.83
CA GLN A 61 -34.84 19.00 28.55
C GLN A 61 -33.65 18.05 28.56
N CYS A 62 -33.63 17.09 27.62
CA CYS A 62 -32.47 16.25 27.45
C CYS A 62 -31.24 17.14 27.24
N PRO A 63 -30.11 16.86 27.92
CA PRO A 63 -28.88 17.60 27.67
C PRO A 63 -28.55 17.49 26.18
N PRO A 64 -28.03 18.58 25.56
CA PRO A 64 -27.65 18.56 24.16
C PRO A 64 -26.66 17.40 23.91
N PRO A 65 -26.76 16.71 22.76
CA PRO A 65 -25.83 15.65 22.44
C PRO A 65 -24.40 16.20 22.47
N PRO A 66 -23.41 15.41 22.95
CA PRO A 66 -22.03 15.83 22.91
C PRO A 66 -21.63 16.15 21.47
N PRO A 67 -20.75 17.16 21.26
CA PRO A 67 -20.26 17.48 19.92
C PRO A 67 -19.60 16.23 19.31
N PRO A 68 -19.72 16.04 17.98
CA PRO A 68 -19.05 14.93 17.31
C PRO A 68 -17.54 14.98 17.60
N PRO A 69 -16.87 13.82 17.73
CA PRO A 69 -15.43 13.76 17.90
C PRO A 69 -14.73 14.57 16.80
N ALA A 70 -13.66 15.27 17.15
CA ALA A 70 -12.81 15.90 16.15
C ALA A 70 -12.34 14.84 15.14
N PRO A 71 -12.26 15.16 13.83
CA PRO A 71 -11.70 14.23 12.86
C PRO A 71 -10.27 13.85 13.29
N PRO A 72 -9.85 12.59 13.07
CA PRO A 72 -8.49 12.18 13.37
C PRO A 72 -7.49 13.07 12.60
N PRO A 73 -6.32 13.37 13.19
CA PRO A 73 -5.30 14.12 12.47
C PRO A 73 -4.92 13.38 11.18
N PRO A 74 -4.59 14.10 10.09
CA PRO A 74 -4.11 13.47 8.87
C PRO A 74 -2.94 12.53 9.16
N LYS A 75 -2.93 11.34 8.56
CA LYS A 75 -1.78 10.44 8.63
C LYS A 75 -0.57 11.18 8.07
N ALA A 76 0.50 11.26 8.85
CA ALA A 76 1.70 11.92 8.44
C ALA A 76 2.39 11.08 7.34
N VAL A 77 2.71 11.70 6.21
CA VAL A 77 3.33 11.03 5.07
C VAL A 77 4.82 11.32 5.10
N TYR A 78 5.63 10.27 5.21
CA TYR A 78 7.07 10.38 5.22
C TYR A 78 7.64 10.28 3.80
N SER A 79 8.82 10.86 3.64
CA SER A 79 9.69 10.61 2.49
C SER A 79 11.14 10.54 2.93
N VAL A 80 11.99 10.07 2.03
CA VAL A 80 13.44 10.04 2.24
C VAL A 80 14.09 11.13 1.41
N GLU A 81 14.85 12.00 2.06
CA GLU A 81 15.61 13.10 1.47
C GLU A 81 17.07 12.71 1.22
N PHE A 82 17.52 13.00 0.00
CA PHE A 82 18.87 12.74 -0.50
C PHE A 82 19.58 14.06 -0.77
N ASN A 83 20.82 14.18 -0.33
CA ASN A 83 21.62 15.40 -0.41
C ASN A 83 22.26 15.66 -1.79
N GLY A 84 22.22 14.67 -2.70
CA GLY A 84 22.84 14.69 -4.03
C GLY A 84 24.35 14.53 -4.06
N VAL A 85 24.98 14.17 -2.94
CA VAL A 85 26.43 13.97 -2.85
C VAL A 85 26.74 12.48 -2.77
N SER A 86 26.20 11.79 -1.76
CA SER A 86 26.54 10.39 -1.53
C SER A 86 25.39 9.51 -1.04
N GLN A 87 24.21 10.08 -0.84
CA GLN A 87 23.05 9.37 -0.32
C GLN A 87 22.25 8.75 -1.46
N TYR A 88 21.81 7.51 -1.25
CA TYR A 88 20.97 6.78 -2.20
C TYR A 88 20.18 5.67 -1.52
N ALA A 89 19.20 5.12 -2.22
CA ALA A 89 18.45 3.95 -1.77
C ALA A 89 18.80 2.75 -2.64
N LEU A 90 19.02 1.60 -2.00
CA LEU A 90 19.27 0.32 -2.64
C LEU A 90 18.08 -0.60 -2.36
N LEU A 91 17.37 -0.98 -3.41
CA LEU A 91 16.37 -2.03 -3.33
C LEU A 91 17.08 -3.40 -3.25
N PRO A 92 16.46 -4.42 -2.64
CA PRO A 92 16.97 -5.79 -2.70
C PRO A 92 17.01 -6.30 -4.15
N THR A 93 17.64 -7.47 -4.37
CA THR A 93 17.52 -8.17 -5.65
C THR A 93 16.08 -8.65 -5.85
N LEU A 94 15.40 -8.09 -6.84
CA LEU A 94 14.03 -8.42 -7.21
C LEU A 94 14.02 -9.21 -8.52
N SER A 95 13.13 -10.18 -8.65
CA SER A 95 13.01 -11.01 -9.86
C SER A 95 11.71 -10.73 -10.62
N GLY A 96 11.79 -10.80 -11.95
CA GLY A 96 10.63 -10.61 -12.83
C GLY A 96 10.24 -9.15 -13.04
N VAL A 97 11.12 -8.19 -12.69
CA VAL A 97 10.82 -6.76 -12.77
C VAL A 97 10.53 -6.35 -14.20
N ARG A 98 9.39 -5.69 -14.39
CA ARG A 98 8.86 -5.19 -15.67
C ARG A 98 8.48 -3.73 -15.61
N ALA A 99 8.21 -3.20 -14.43
CA ALA A 99 8.02 -1.78 -14.22
C ALA A 99 8.42 -1.34 -12.81
N VAL A 100 8.83 -0.08 -12.67
CA VAL A 100 9.18 0.57 -11.39
C VAL A 100 8.48 1.92 -11.33
N SER A 101 7.86 2.24 -10.21
CA SER A 101 7.17 3.53 -10.01
C SER A 101 7.52 4.09 -8.66
N PHE A 102 7.61 5.41 -8.54
CA PHE A 102 7.79 6.07 -7.26
C PHE A 102 7.43 7.55 -7.35
N TRP A 103 7.13 8.14 -6.19
CA TRP A 103 7.01 9.58 -6.07
C TRP A 103 8.39 10.21 -5.92
N LEU A 104 8.64 11.26 -6.68
CA LEU A 104 9.89 12.04 -6.65
C LEU A 104 9.58 13.52 -6.44
N ARG A 105 10.30 14.14 -5.52
CA ARG A 105 10.46 15.59 -5.44
C ARG A 105 11.89 15.96 -5.79
N TYR A 106 12.12 16.25 -7.06
CA TYR A 106 13.44 16.59 -7.57
C TYR A 106 13.87 17.97 -7.06
N SER A 107 15.08 18.12 -6.49
CA SER A 107 15.51 19.43 -6.03
C SER A 107 15.95 20.32 -7.19
N SER A 108 15.51 21.58 -7.19
CA SER A 108 16.00 22.60 -8.13
C SER A 108 17.48 22.96 -7.93
N THR A 109 18.08 22.57 -6.79
CA THR A 109 19.45 22.94 -6.40
C THR A 109 20.38 21.73 -6.30
N GLN A 110 20.72 21.13 -7.44
CA GLN A 110 21.67 20.00 -7.47
C GLN A 110 23.09 20.43 -7.03
N PRO A 111 23.80 19.61 -6.22
CA PRO A 111 25.09 19.99 -5.63
C PRO A 111 26.29 19.88 -6.59
N SER A 112 26.20 19.16 -7.71
CA SER A 112 27.33 19.02 -8.64
C SER A 112 27.25 20.01 -9.80
N ALA A 113 28.41 20.57 -10.17
CA ALA A 113 28.59 21.27 -11.45
C ALA A 113 28.52 20.30 -12.64
N ASP A 114 28.88 19.03 -12.43
CA ASP A 114 28.66 17.96 -13.40
C ASP A 114 27.25 17.38 -13.25
N THR A 115 26.28 18.15 -13.74
CA THR A 115 24.89 17.68 -13.80
C THR A 115 24.71 16.58 -14.84
N THR A 116 25.68 16.32 -15.74
CA THR A 116 25.51 15.39 -16.87
C THR A 116 25.50 13.92 -16.47
N ASN A 117 25.95 13.61 -15.26
CA ASN A 117 26.05 12.23 -14.78
C ASN A 117 25.19 11.96 -13.55
N ILE A 118 24.04 12.64 -13.38
CA ILE A 118 23.13 12.42 -12.24
C ILE A 118 22.10 11.33 -12.60
N TYR A 119 21.95 10.29 -11.78
CA TYR A 119 21.11 9.12 -12.04
C TYR A 119 19.94 9.03 -11.06
N LEU A 120 18.70 8.99 -11.57
CA LEU A 120 17.52 8.75 -10.73
C LEU A 120 17.34 7.27 -10.41
N ILE A 121 17.61 6.41 -11.38
CA ILE A 121 17.49 4.96 -11.25
C ILE A 121 18.60 4.28 -12.06
N ASP A 122 19.18 3.24 -11.49
CA ASP A 122 20.23 2.43 -12.12
C ASP A 122 20.14 0.97 -11.66
N SER A 123 19.99 0.06 -12.62
CA SER A 123 19.86 -1.41 -12.45
C SER A 123 20.89 -2.13 -13.33
N ARG A 124 22.12 -1.61 -13.35
CA ARG A 124 23.20 -2.10 -14.22
C ARG A 124 23.94 -3.35 -13.75
N ILE A 125 23.62 -3.92 -12.59
CA ILE A 125 24.28 -5.14 -12.12
C ILE A 125 23.82 -6.36 -12.93
N GLY A 126 22.55 -6.39 -13.29
CA GLY A 126 21.83 -7.46 -13.98
C GLY A 126 21.38 -7.06 -15.38
N THR A 127 21.35 -5.76 -15.72
CA THR A 127 21.05 -5.28 -17.08
C THR A 127 21.97 -4.13 -17.50
N ILE A 128 22.87 -4.35 -18.46
CA ILE A 128 23.87 -3.36 -18.90
C ILE A 128 23.32 -1.96 -19.28
N GLU A 129 22.02 -1.86 -19.53
CA GLU A 129 21.31 -0.67 -20.03
C GLU A 129 20.15 -0.23 -19.11
N GLY A 130 20.17 -0.59 -17.83
CA GLY A 130 19.10 -0.33 -16.85
C GLY A 130 19.13 1.03 -16.15
N TYR A 131 19.53 2.12 -16.82
CA TYR A 131 19.76 3.42 -16.16
C TYR A 131 18.90 4.57 -16.73
N PHE A 132 18.59 5.54 -15.89
CA PHE A 132 18.01 6.81 -16.27
C PHE A 132 18.79 7.94 -15.61
N SER A 133 19.48 8.74 -16.43
CA SER A 133 20.33 9.84 -15.97
C SER A 133 20.01 11.15 -16.67
N ASN A 134 20.63 12.23 -16.21
CA ASN A 134 20.53 13.52 -16.88
C ASN A 134 21.22 13.49 -18.25
N GLY A 135 20.43 13.27 -19.30
CA GLY A 135 20.90 13.30 -20.69
C GLY A 135 21.16 11.94 -21.33
N ALA A 136 20.89 10.84 -20.63
CA ALA A 136 20.91 9.51 -21.22
C ALA A 136 19.90 8.59 -20.52
N VAL A 137 19.28 7.72 -21.32
CA VAL A 137 18.39 6.67 -20.86
C VAL A 137 18.87 5.38 -21.50
N GLY A 138 19.12 4.38 -20.67
CA GLY A 138 19.54 3.08 -21.14
C GLY A 138 18.41 2.36 -21.86
N ALA A 139 18.79 1.53 -22.83
CA ALA A 139 17.88 0.80 -23.71
C ALA A 139 16.94 -0.21 -23.01
N LEU A 140 17.08 -0.46 -21.71
CA LEU A 140 16.15 -1.30 -20.96
C LEU A 140 14.75 -0.67 -20.89
N TRP A 141 14.68 0.65 -20.72
CA TRP A 141 13.44 1.37 -20.50
C TRP A 141 12.70 1.59 -21.82
N SER A 142 11.56 0.90 -21.99
CA SER A 142 10.74 1.01 -23.20
C SER A 142 9.71 2.13 -23.14
N ALA A 143 9.32 2.54 -21.94
CA ALA A 143 8.40 3.66 -21.74
C ALA A 143 8.67 4.33 -20.39
N ILE A 144 8.42 5.64 -20.34
CA ILE A 144 8.50 6.46 -19.14
C ILE A 144 7.24 7.30 -19.08
N TYR A 145 6.68 7.43 -17.88
CA TYR A 145 5.52 8.27 -17.61
C TYR A 145 5.81 9.19 -16.42
N LEU A 146 5.36 10.43 -16.56
CA LEU A 146 5.35 11.46 -15.53
C LEU A 146 3.90 11.83 -15.26
N ASP A 147 3.41 11.63 -14.05
CA ASP A 147 2.02 11.86 -13.66
C ASP A 147 1.02 11.21 -14.65
N ALA A 148 1.27 9.93 -14.95
CA ALA A 148 0.54 9.14 -15.94
C ALA A 148 0.56 9.68 -17.38
N THR A 149 1.43 10.64 -17.70
CA THR A 149 1.63 11.16 -19.06
C THR A 149 2.90 10.57 -19.64
N SER A 150 2.83 9.95 -20.82
CA SER A 150 4.02 9.42 -21.48
C SER A 150 4.99 10.54 -21.83
N VAL A 151 6.26 10.37 -21.48
CA VAL A 151 7.34 11.29 -21.80
C VAL A 151 8.37 10.61 -22.70
N PRO A 152 8.98 11.33 -23.65
CA PRO A 152 10.04 10.76 -24.47
C PRO A 152 11.24 10.31 -23.62
N VAL A 153 11.75 9.13 -23.92
CA VAL A 153 12.97 8.56 -23.31
C VAL A 153 14.25 9.35 -23.61
N SER A 154 14.18 10.44 -24.37
CA SER A 154 15.32 11.31 -24.68
C SER A 154 15.39 12.58 -23.83
N TRP A 155 14.46 12.78 -22.88
CA TRP A 155 14.37 14.01 -22.09
C TRP A 155 15.43 14.10 -21.00
N LYS A 156 15.84 15.34 -20.69
CA LYS A 156 16.73 15.62 -19.57
C LYS A 156 15.93 15.69 -18.28
N THR A 157 16.51 15.25 -17.17
CA THR A 157 15.84 15.21 -15.86
C THR A 157 15.25 16.56 -15.46
N TRP A 158 15.98 17.66 -15.65
CA TRP A 158 15.51 19.00 -15.27
C TRP A 158 14.44 19.60 -16.20
N GLU A 159 14.23 19.03 -17.40
CA GLU A 159 13.12 19.40 -18.28
C GLU A 159 11.81 18.70 -17.86
N LEU A 160 11.92 17.56 -17.17
CA LEU A 160 10.78 16.78 -16.68
C LEU A 160 10.19 17.35 -15.40
N PHE A 161 11.02 17.80 -14.46
CA PHE A 161 10.55 18.21 -13.14
C PHE A 161 10.57 19.73 -12.99
N PRO A 162 9.41 20.39 -12.80
CA PRO A 162 9.42 21.70 -12.16
C PRO A 162 9.96 21.48 -10.74
N GLY A 163 11.23 21.85 -10.53
CA GLY A 163 11.96 21.54 -9.32
C GLY A 163 11.18 21.89 -8.04
N ASP A 164 11.44 21.12 -6.99
CA ASP A 164 10.84 21.23 -5.67
C ASP A 164 9.32 20.97 -5.62
N THR A 165 8.77 20.27 -6.62
CA THR A 165 7.40 19.73 -6.61
C THR A 165 7.39 18.21 -6.69
N TRP A 166 6.36 17.58 -6.13
CA TRP A 166 6.15 16.13 -6.21
C TRP A 166 5.60 15.74 -7.58
N ALA A 167 6.16 14.71 -8.17
CA ALA A 167 5.65 14.06 -9.37
C ALA A 167 5.78 12.54 -9.25
N HIS A 168 4.85 11.81 -9.85
CA HIS A 168 4.88 10.36 -9.92
C HIS A 168 5.60 9.91 -11.18
N LEU A 169 6.68 9.14 -11.00
CA LEU A 169 7.44 8.54 -12.08
C LEU A 169 7.07 7.08 -12.25
N HIS A 170 7.01 6.64 -13.51
CA HIS A 170 6.83 5.23 -13.86
C HIS A 170 7.74 4.86 -15.03
N PHE A 171 8.48 3.77 -14.87
CA PHE A 171 9.37 3.21 -15.87
C PHE A 171 8.90 1.81 -16.24
N GLU A 172 8.81 1.50 -17.53
CA GLU A 172 8.48 0.16 -18.03
C GLU A 172 9.64 -0.42 -18.84
N THR A 173 9.78 -1.73 -18.80
CA THR A 173 10.76 -2.47 -19.61
C THR A 173 10.08 -3.35 -20.66
N ALA A 174 10.78 -3.58 -21.78
CA ALA A 174 10.30 -4.48 -22.84
C ALA A 174 10.33 -5.96 -22.41
N SER A 175 11.27 -6.32 -21.54
CA SER A 175 11.49 -7.67 -21.03
C SER A 175 11.68 -7.66 -19.51
N SER A 176 11.27 -8.73 -18.85
CA SER A 176 11.49 -8.87 -17.41
C SER A 176 12.97 -9.01 -17.08
N PHE A 177 13.42 -8.46 -15.96
CA PHE A 177 14.79 -8.64 -15.47
C PHE A 177 14.81 -9.04 -13.99
N THR A 178 15.98 -9.50 -13.54
CA THR A 178 16.24 -9.80 -12.12
C THR A 178 17.47 -9.00 -11.71
N ASP A 179 17.31 -8.07 -10.78
CA ASP A 179 18.41 -7.27 -10.29
C ASP A 179 18.08 -6.52 -9.00
N ASP A 180 19.10 -5.97 -8.34
CA ASP A 180 18.93 -4.85 -7.43
C ASP A 180 18.74 -3.53 -8.20
N ILE A 181 18.26 -2.50 -7.49
CA ILE A 181 17.96 -1.20 -8.10
C ILE A 181 18.49 -0.10 -7.19
N ASN A 182 19.42 0.70 -7.72
CA ASN A 182 19.85 1.95 -7.10
C ASN A 182 18.86 3.05 -7.48
N LEU A 183 18.33 3.75 -6.48
CA LEU A 183 17.60 4.99 -6.67
C LEU A 183 18.45 6.16 -6.18
N MET A 184 18.39 7.28 -6.90
CA MET A 184 19.08 8.54 -6.60
C MET A 184 20.61 8.47 -6.66
N SER A 185 21.18 7.45 -7.30
CA SER A 185 22.61 7.37 -7.61
C SER A 185 22.90 6.50 -8.83
N LYS A 186 24.10 6.68 -9.36
CA LYS A 186 24.67 5.73 -10.31
C LYS A 186 24.98 4.43 -9.57
N TYR A 187 24.81 3.30 -10.23
CA TYR A 187 25.45 2.09 -9.80
C TYR A 187 26.98 2.27 -9.78
N ALA A 188 27.59 1.95 -8.65
CA ALA A 188 29.03 1.93 -8.48
C ALA A 188 29.43 0.56 -7.94
N SER A 189 29.94 -0.32 -8.80
CA SER A 189 30.51 -1.60 -8.38
C SER A 189 31.71 -1.36 -7.45
N GLY A 190 31.50 -1.49 -6.15
CA GLY A 190 32.59 -1.49 -5.16
C GLY A 190 33.32 -0.16 -4.94
N ILE A 191 32.74 0.99 -5.29
CA ILE A 191 33.35 2.30 -5.01
C ILE A 191 32.57 3.00 -3.89
N GLU A 192 33.26 3.32 -2.80
CA GLU A 192 32.81 4.10 -1.63
C GLU A 192 32.37 5.55 -1.96
N ASN A 193 32.31 5.90 -3.24
CA ASN A 193 32.02 7.24 -3.72
C ASN A 193 30.96 7.16 -4.83
N PRO A 194 29.67 7.08 -4.46
CA PRO A 194 28.59 7.04 -5.44
C PRO A 194 28.60 8.33 -6.25
N GLN A 195 29.08 8.23 -7.48
CA GLN A 195 29.00 9.34 -8.43
C GLN A 195 27.56 9.50 -8.89
N GLY A 196 27.21 10.71 -9.30
CA GLY A 196 25.91 10.92 -9.94
C GLY A 196 24.72 10.84 -9.01
N CYS A 197 24.91 11.14 -7.73
CA CYS A 197 23.80 11.22 -6.79
C CYS A 197 22.87 12.38 -7.10
N VAL A 198 21.58 12.20 -6.83
CA VAL A 198 20.54 13.22 -7.04
C VAL A 198 20.17 13.84 -5.70
N ARG A 199 20.03 15.17 -5.65
CA ARG A 199 19.35 15.84 -4.54
C ARG A 199 17.85 15.84 -4.76
N GLY A 200 17.09 15.38 -3.78
CA GLY A 200 15.63 15.35 -3.87
C GLY A 200 15.04 14.46 -2.80
N ARG A 201 13.76 14.12 -2.97
CA ARG A 201 13.05 13.23 -2.04
C ARG A 201 12.31 12.14 -2.79
N VAL A 202 12.25 10.96 -2.20
CA VAL A 202 11.50 9.81 -2.72
C VAL A 202 10.48 9.36 -1.68
N SER A 203 9.28 9.02 -2.13
CA SER A 203 8.23 8.39 -1.35
C SER A 203 7.64 7.23 -2.15
N GLU A 204 7.11 6.21 -1.48
CA GLU A 204 6.37 5.08 -2.05
C GLU A 204 6.94 4.47 -3.33
N ILE A 205 7.75 3.42 -3.20
CA ILE A 205 8.34 2.72 -4.35
C ILE A 205 7.53 1.46 -4.65
N TYR A 206 7.08 1.33 -5.90
CA TYR A 206 6.31 0.21 -6.43
C TYR A 206 7.13 -0.52 -7.49
N VAL A 207 7.19 -1.84 -7.43
CA VAL A 207 7.87 -2.68 -8.43
C VAL A 207 6.91 -3.73 -8.95
N TRP A 208 6.75 -3.85 -10.27
CA TRP A 208 5.73 -4.67 -10.92
C TRP A 208 6.35 -5.72 -11.83
N ASP A 209 5.68 -6.87 -11.98
CA ASP A 209 6.02 -7.97 -12.90
C ASP A 209 5.38 -7.83 -14.28
N ARG A 210 4.72 -6.69 -14.52
CA ARG A 210 4.10 -6.33 -15.79
C ARG A 210 4.10 -4.81 -16.00
N PRO A 211 4.01 -4.35 -17.25
CA PRO A 211 3.66 -2.97 -17.54
C PRO A 211 2.23 -2.66 -17.04
N LEU A 212 1.97 -1.40 -16.73
CA LEU A 212 0.69 -0.97 -16.19
C LEU A 212 -0.20 -0.37 -17.27
N ALA A 213 -1.51 -0.62 -17.17
CA ALA A 213 -2.47 0.09 -17.99
C ALA A 213 -2.50 1.57 -17.59
N LEU A 214 -2.69 2.47 -18.56
CA LEU A 214 -2.72 3.92 -18.34
C LEU A 214 -3.70 4.35 -17.24
N GLU A 215 -4.83 3.66 -17.11
CA GLU A 215 -5.81 3.98 -16.07
C GLU A 215 -5.28 3.70 -14.66
N MET A 216 -4.56 2.58 -14.49
CA MET A 216 -3.91 2.25 -13.22
C MET A 216 -2.76 3.21 -12.91
N LEU A 217 -2.05 3.71 -13.94
CA LEU A 217 -1.07 4.78 -13.76
C LEU A 217 -1.72 6.08 -13.28
N ARG A 218 -2.90 6.42 -13.79
CA ARG A 218 -3.66 7.61 -13.32
C ARG A 218 -4.12 7.43 -11.89
N GLU A 219 -4.59 6.24 -11.50
CA GLU A 219 -4.95 5.95 -10.11
C GLU A 219 -3.73 6.14 -9.19
N LEU A 220 -2.57 5.59 -9.57
CA LEU A 220 -1.32 5.77 -8.81
C LEU A 220 -0.90 7.24 -8.72
N ALA A 221 -0.96 7.98 -9.84
CA ALA A 221 -0.49 9.36 -9.92
C ALA A 221 -1.47 10.41 -9.36
N LEU A 222 -2.78 10.15 -9.40
CA LEU A 222 -3.80 11.15 -9.02
C LEU A 222 -4.48 10.82 -7.70
N ASP A 223 -4.81 9.55 -7.49
CA ASP A 223 -5.69 9.17 -6.39
C ASP A 223 -4.86 8.86 -5.13
N ASN A 224 -3.63 8.35 -5.28
CA ASN A 224 -2.74 8.01 -4.16
C ASN A 224 -3.41 7.15 -3.07
N THR A 225 -4.57 6.54 -3.38
CA THR A 225 -5.39 5.72 -2.50
C THR A 225 -4.75 4.37 -2.22
N VAL A 226 -3.67 4.03 -2.96
CA VAL A 226 -2.86 2.83 -2.76
C VAL A 226 -2.10 2.89 -1.42
N SER A 227 -1.74 4.10 -0.96
CA SER A 227 -0.95 4.36 0.26
C SER A 227 -1.63 3.93 1.58
N GLY A 228 -2.96 3.87 1.60
CA GLY A 228 -3.70 3.83 2.87
C GLY A 228 -4.22 2.45 3.31
N TYR A 229 -4.63 1.59 2.37
CA TYR A 229 -5.48 0.47 2.78
C TYR A 229 -5.40 -0.82 1.95
N TYR A 230 -4.97 -0.84 0.68
CA TYR A 230 -4.93 -2.11 -0.06
C TYR A 230 -3.86 -2.19 -1.16
N PRO A 231 -2.60 -2.45 -0.81
CA PRO A 231 -1.73 -3.13 -1.76
C PRO A 231 -2.21 -4.58 -1.99
N ASN A 232 -3.08 -5.13 -1.12
CA ASN A 232 -3.58 -6.51 -1.20
C ASN A 232 -4.41 -6.82 -2.46
N THR A 233 -5.20 -5.86 -2.96
CA THR A 233 -5.90 -6.01 -4.24
C THR A 233 -4.94 -6.01 -5.43
N TYR A 234 -3.86 -5.22 -5.36
CA TYR A 234 -2.82 -5.19 -6.38
C TYR A 234 -1.84 -6.37 -6.29
N TYR A 235 -1.66 -6.98 -5.11
CA TYR A 235 -0.87 -8.21 -4.96
C TYR A 235 -1.55 -9.40 -5.62
N ALA A 236 -2.83 -9.62 -5.34
CA ALA A 236 -3.51 -10.86 -5.74
C ALA A 236 -3.71 -10.96 -7.27
N ASN A 237 -3.93 -9.84 -7.96
CA ASN A 237 -4.24 -9.83 -9.40
C ASN A 237 -3.50 -8.73 -10.20
N GLY A 238 -2.71 -7.90 -9.52
CA GLY A 238 -2.16 -6.66 -10.08
C GLY A 238 -0.72 -6.73 -10.54
N GLY A 239 0.01 -7.82 -10.25
CA GLY A 239 1.40 -7.99 -10.65
C GLY A 239 2.42 -7.22 -9.80
N LEU A 240 2.05 -6.81 -8.59
CA LEU A 240 2.94 -6.07 -7.69
C LEU A 240 3.95 -7.04 -7.04
N ILE A 241 5.25 -6.82 -7.27
CA ILE A 241 6.38 -7.61 -6.76
C ILE A 241 6.85 -7.08 -5.40
N ALA A 242 7.07 -5.77 -5.30
CA ALA A 242 7.65 -5.08 -4.15
C ALA A 242 6.88 -3.77 -3.91
N PHE A 243 6.60 -3.44 -2.65
CA PHE A 243 6.10 -2.12 -2.26
C PHE A 243 6.83 -1.61 -1.03
N PHE A 244 7.39 -0.41 -1.13
CA PHE A 244 8.13 0.25 -0.07
C PHE A 244 7.49 1.61 0.21
N PRO A 245 6.67 1.75 1.25
CA PRO A 245 5.94 3.00 1.52
C PRO A 245 6.84 4.13 2.02
N LEU A 246 8.01 3.80 2.58
CA LEU A 246 8.94 4.74 3.21
C LEU A 246 8.30 5.49 4.40
N GLU A 247 7.68 4.74 5.32
CA GLU A 247 6.95 5.26 6.49
C GLU A 247 7.66 5.05 7.85
N GLU A 248 8.88 4.53 7.85
CA GLU A 248 9.61 4.17 9.07
C GLU A 248 10.02 5.38 9.92
N GLY A 249 10.24 6.52 9.27
CA GLY A 249 10.61 7.78 9.91
C GLY A 249 12.00 7.79 10.57
N SER A 250 12.75 6.68 10.55
CA SER A 250 14.10 6.57 11.12
C SER A 250 14.85 5.32 10.62
N GLY A 251 16.16 5.28 10.87
CA GLY A 251 17.01 4.13 10.55
C GLY A 251 17.51 4.11 9.10
N THR A 252 18.16 3.01 8.72
CA THR A 252 18.76 2.81 7.40
C THR A 252 18.06 1.73 6.58
N LEU A 253 17.00 1.13 7.10
CA LEU A 253 16.22 0.13 6.39
C LEU A 253 14.84 0.71 6.10
N PHE A 254 14.30 0.40 4.92
CA PHE A 254 12.92 0.69 4.57
C PHE A 254 12.21 -0.61 4.21
N LYS A 255 11.06 -0.85 4.84
CA LYS A 255 10.41 -2.15 4.87
C LYS A 255 9.60 -2.41 3.63
N GLU A 256 9.65 -3.66 3.22
CA GLU A 256 8.89 -4.23 2.12
C GLU A 256 7.50 -4.69 2.64
N TRP A 257 6.41 -4.28 2.00
CA TRP A 257 5.02 -4.52 2.46
C TRP A 257 4.29 -5.69 1.74
N THR A 258 4.91 -6.37 0.78
CA THR A 258 4.34 -7.55 0.07
C THR A 258 4.52 -8.88 0.78
N TYR A 259 5.06 -8.88 2.01
CA TYR A 259 5.35 -10.08 2.81
C TYR A 259 6.52 -10.94 2.27
N ARG A 260 7.38 -10.40 1.39
CA ARG A 260 8.59 -11.11 0.95
C ARG A 260 9.78 -10.89 1.89
N TRP A 261 9.75 -9.79 2.65
CA TRP A 261 10.76 -9.41 3.66
C TRP A 261 12.12 -9.08 3.05
N ASP A 262 12.11 -8.66 1.78
CA ASP A 262 13.27 -8.15 1.09
C ASP A 262 13.32 -6.64 1.35
N ASP A 263 13.75 -6.23 2.55
CA ASP A 263 13.84 -4.83 2.92
C ASP A 263 14.93 -4.11 2.09
N GLY A 264 14.68 -2.85 1.75
CA GLY A 264 15.68 -2.01 1.10
C GLY A 264 16.56 -1.26 2.11
N THR A 265 17.67 -0.70 1.62
CA THR A 265 18.67 -0.03 2.44
C THR A 265 18.91 1.41 1.99
N LEU A 266 18.89 2.36 2.92
CA LEU A 266 19.39 3.72 2.73
C LEU A 266 20.89 3.74 2.99
N VAL A 267 21.65 4.20 2.00
CA VAL A 267 23.11 4.26 2.08
C VAL A 267 23.56 5.69 2.41
N ASN A 268 24.60 5.80 3.24
CA ASN A 268 25.17 7.07 3.71
C ASN A 268 24.18 7.98 4.47
N ALA A 269 23.26 7.36 5.21
CA ALA A 269 22.33 8.03 6.13
C ALA A 269 21.47 9.12 5.46
N ALA A 270 20.72 8.76 4.42
CA ALA A 270 19.65 9.60 3.90
C ALA A 270 18.65 9.98 5.01
N ASN A 271 18.06 11.18 4.93
CA ASN A 271 17.24 11.72 6.02
C ASN A 271 15.78 11.37 5.82
N TRP A 272 15.10 10.96 6.89
CA TRP A 272 13.65 10.87 6.90
C TRP A 272 13.04 12.25 7.13
N VAL A 273 12.07 12.64 6.31
CA VAL A 273 11.40 13.94 6.42
C VAL A 273 9.88 13.78 6.39
N LEU A 274 9.20 14.61 7.17
CA LEU A 274 7.74 14.66 7.23
C LEU A 274 7.18 15.57 6.13
N ASP A 275 7.41 15.17 4.90
CA ASP A 275 7.00 15.88 3.70
C ASP A 275 6.94 14.86 2.58
N GLY A 276 5.80 14.17 2.46
CA GLY A 276 5.49 13.29 1.32
C GLY A 276 4.66 14.01 0.26
N PRO A 277 4.39 13.35 -0.89
CA PRO A 277 3.38 13.84 -1.82
C PRO A 277 2.11 14.14 -1.04
N ALA A 278 1.45 15.25 -1.37
CA ALA A 278 0.13 15.55 -0.82
C ALA A 278 -0.82 14.49 -1.35
N LEU A 279 -0.86 13.35 -0.67
CA LEU A 279 -1.80 12.28 -0.92
C LEU A 279 -3.16 12.97 -0.81
N GLY A 280 -3.94 12.92 -1.88
CA GLY A 280 -5.31 13.37 -1.86
C GLY A 280 -6.12 12.52 -0.88
N TRP A 281 -5.91 12.70 0.43
CA TRP A 281 -7.02 12.79 1.32
C TRP A 281 -7.82 13.98 0.80
N HIS A 282 -8.65 13.74 -0.22
CA HIS A 282 -9.91 14.42 -0.29
C HIS A 282 -10.51 14.22 1.10
N PRO A 283 -10.68 15.27 1.94
CA PRO A 283 -11.67 15.17 2.98
C PRO A 283 -12.94 14.81 2.24
N THR A 284 -13.39 13.57 2.38
CA THR A 284 -14.58 13.05 1.75
C THR A 284 -15.70 14.05 2.04
N ALA A 285 -16.12 14.76 1.01
CA ALA A 285 -17.19 15.75 1.01
C ALA A 285 -17.03 16.94 1.99
N VAL A 286 -17.24 18.15 1.45
CA VAL A 286 -17.98 19.16 2.22
C VAL A 286 -19.23 18.43 2.72
N VAL A 287 -19.32 18.16 4.02
CA VAL A 287 -20.54 17.62 4.63
C VAL A 287 -21.68 18.51 4.16
N PRO A 288 -22.59 18.04 3.28
CA PRO A 288 -23.78 18.83 2.98
C PRO A 288 -24.46 19.10 4.32
N SER A 289 -24.86 20.34 4.55
CA SER A 289 -25.56 20.74 5.78
C SER A 289 -26.56 19.65 6.16
N PRO A 290 -26.52 19.16 7.42
CA PRO A 290 -27.17 17.91 7.78
C PRO A 290 -28.63 17.92 7.36
N PRO A 291 -29.12 16.92 6.61
CA PRO A 291 -30.55 16.73 6.46
C PRO A 291 -31.19 16.62 7.84
N SER A 292 -32.45 17.07 7.97
CA SER A 292 -33.23 17.02 9.21
C SER A 292 -33.01 15.69 9.95
N PRO A 293 -32.83 15.72 11.28
CA PRO A 293 -32.32 14.59 12.03
C PRO A 293 -33.14 13.32 11.74
N PRO A 294 -32.51 12.25 11.24
CA PRO A 294 -33.18 10.97 11.08
C PRO A 294 -33.66 10.46 12.43
N SER A 295 -34.75 9.69 12.43
CA SER A 295 -35.22 8.97 13.61
C SER A 295 -34.04 8.27 14.30
N PRO A 296 -33.94 8.30 15.64
CA PRO A 296 -32.78 7.79 16.35
C PRO A 296 -32.49 6.36 15.89
N PRO A 297 -31.25 6.07 15.45
CA PRO A 297 -30.89 4.73 15.03
C PRO A 297 -31.10 3.77 16.21
N PRO A 298 -31.47 2.51 15.95
CA PRO A 298 -31.46 1.50 16.99
C PRO A 298 -30.09 1.51 17.68
N PRO A 299 -30.03 1.32 19.01
CA PRO A 299 -28.78 1.37 19.75
C PRO A 299 -27.75 0.47 19.07
N PRO A 300 -26.49 0.93 18.93
CA PRO A 300 -25.46 0.11 18.33
C PRO A 300 -25.39 -1.22 19.07
N PRO A 301 -25.23 -2.34 18.35
CA PRO A 301 -24.96 -3.60 19.02
C PRO A 301 -23.76 -3.39 19.96
N PRO A 302 -23.81 -3.95 21.19
CA PRO A 302 -22.72 -3.82 22.14
C PRO A 302 -21.40 -4.21 21.46
N PRO A 303 -20.28 -3.54 21.77
CA PRO A 303 -19.00 -3.87 21.19
C PRO A 303 -18.76 -5.37 21.38
N VAL A 304 -18.56 -6.08 20.26
CA VAL A 304 -18.16 -7.48 20.31
C VAL A 304 -16.79 -7.50 20.99
N ALA A 305 -16.77 -7.93 22.24
CA ALA A 305 -15.53 -8.07 22.99
C ALA A 305 -14.57 -8.95 22.15
N LYS A 306 -13.39 -8.39 21.85
CA LYS A 306 -12.31 -9.17 21.27
C LYS A 306 -11.66 -9.92 22.43
N TRP A 307 -11.87 -11.23 22.48
CA TRP A 307 -11.27 -12.10 23.48
C TRP A 307 -9.90 -12.55 22.98
N SER A 308 -8.92 -12.57 23.88
CA SER A 308 -7.64 -13.27 23.69
C SER A 308 -7.53 -14.39 24.72
N VAL A 309 -6.82 -15.46 24.37
CA VAL A 309 -6.47 -16.52 25.33
C VAL A 309 -5.14 -16.14 25.98
N GLU A 310 -5.08 -16.19 27.30
CA GLU A 310 -3.87 -15.99 28.09
C GLU A 310 -3.32 -17.36 28.50
N PHE A 311 -1.99 -17.51 28.46
CA PHE A 311 -1.26 -18.72 28.86
C PHE A 311 -0.39 -18.31 30.04
N ASP A 312 -0.55 -18.93 31.20
CA ASP A 312 0.18 -18.63 32.43
C ASP A 312 1.62 -19.19 32.41
N GLY A 313 1.94 -19.99 31.40
CA GLY A 313 3.25 -20.59 31.20
C GLY A 313 3.46 -21.94 31.88
N VAL A 314 2.40 -22.52 32.48
CA VAL A 314 2.40 -23.83 33.12
C VAL A 314 1.33 -24.71 32.47
N ASP A 315 1.75 -25.71 31.70
CA ASP A 315 0.88 -26.74 31.10
C ASP A 315 -0.27 -26.25 30.21
N ASP A 316 -0.26 -24.99 29.77
CA ASP A 316 -1.26 -24.46 28.85
C ASP A 316 -0.93 -24.80 27.37
N TYR A 317 -1.91 -25.35 26.67
CA TYR A 317 -1.83 -25.58 25.22
C TYR A 317 -3.21 -25.51 24.58
N MET A 318 -3.25 -25.15 23.31
CA MET A 318 -4.46 -25.23 22.47
C MET A 318 -4.26 -26.34 21.45
N VAL A 319 -5.20 -27.29 21.39
CA VAL A 319 -5.23 -28.32 20.36
C VAL A 319 -6.17 -27.86 19.25
N LEU A 320 -5.63 -27.65 18.06
CA LEU A 320 -6.45 -27.44 16.87
C LEU A 320 -6.93 -28.80 16.35
N PRO A 321 -8.17 -28.90 15.84
CA PRO A 321 -8.62 -30.11 15.17
C PRO A 321 -7.69 -30.43 13.99
N SER A 322 -7.59 -31.71 13.62
CA SER A 322 -6.83 -32.11 12.45
C SER A 322 -7.46 -31.46 11.20
N ILE A 323 -6.64 -30.70 10.48
CA ILE A 323 -7.04 -30.05 9.23
C ILE A 323 -6.13 -30.64 8.16
N GLU A 324 -6.70 -31.43 7.25
CA GLU A 324 -5.97 -31.98 6.11
C GLU A 324 -5.56 -30.85 5.14
N GLY A 325 -4.34 -30.93 4.61
CA GLY A 325 -3.87 -30.01 3.57
C GLY A 325 -3.37 -28.64 4.07
N ILE A 326 -3.07 -28.46 5.36
CA ILE A 326 -2.44 -27.23 5.85
C ILE A 326 -1.05 -27.06 5.23
N ALA A 327 -0.87 -25.95 4.52
CA ALA A 327 0.42 -25.50 4.00
C ALA A 327 1.13 -24.50 4.94
N GLY A 328 0.42 -23.91 5.91
CA GLY A 328 0.98 -23.00 6.90
C GLY A 328 -0.06 -22.51 7.93
N ALA A 329 0.42 -21.99 9.06
CA ALA A 329 -0.39 -21.37 10.10
C ALA A 329 0.22 -20.02 10.52
N SER A 330 -0.63 -19.05 10.85
CA SER A 330 -0.22 -17.75 11.38
C SER A 330 -1.01 -17.44 12.67
N MET A 331 -0.33 -16.80 13.64
CA MET A 331 -0.94 -16.37 14.90
C MET A 331 -0.28 -15.07 15.37
N TRP A 332 -1.03 -14.26 16.11
CA TRP A 332 -0.52 -13.09 16.81
C TRP A 332 -0.26 -13.46 18.27
N VAL A 333 0.97 -13.23 18.76
CA VAL A 333 1.37 -13.57 20.13
C VAL A 333 1.93 -12.33 20.81
N ARG A 334 1.46 -12.06 22.03
CA ARG A 334 2.06 -11.06 22.92
C ARG A 334 2.80 -11.80 24.03
N ARG A 335 4.09 -11.52 24.21
CA ARG A 335 4.91 -12.12 25.28
C ARG A 335 4.98 -11.18 26.48
N SER A 336 4.98 -11.73 27.69
CA SER A 336 5.32 -10.93 28.87
C SER A 336 6.82 -10.60 28.90
N VAL A 337 7.16 -9.45 29.48
CA VAL A 337 8.58 -8.99 29.59
C VAL A 337 9.42 -9.97 30.41
N GLU A 338 8.79 -10.66 31.36
CA GLU A 338 9.44 -11.64 32.26
C GLU A 338 9.90 -12.90 31.54
N GLN A 339 9.29 -13.24 30.40
CA GLN A 339 9.61 -14.47 29.68
C GLN A 339 10.79 -14.33 28.73
N LEU A 340 11.37 -13.15 28.48
CA LEU A 340 12.34 -12.88 27.40
C LEU A 340 13.55 -13.85 27.33
N ASN A 341 13.89 -14.55 28.41
CA ASN A 341 15.02 -15.48 28.49
C ASN A 341 14.65 -16.98 28.48
N ALA A 342 13.37 -17.33 28.40
CA ALA A 342 12.92 -18.72 28.33
C ALA A 342 12.87 -19.25 26.88
N HIS A 343 13.17 -20.53 26.68
CA HIS A 343 12.84 -21.23 25.44
C HIS A 343 11.32 -21.44 25.40
N VAL A 344 10.63 -20.72 24.52
CA VAL A 344 9.18 -20.86 24.32
C VAL A 344 8.95 -21.56 22.99
N PHE A 345 8.23 -22.67 23.04
CA PHE A 345 7.72 -23.34 21.84
C PHE A 345 6.36 -22.72 21.49
N LEU A 346 6.23 -22.17 20.28
CA LEU A 346 5.00 -21.47 19.86
C LEU A 346 4.09 -22.33 19.00
N LEU A 347 4.68 -23.30 18.29
CA LEU A 347 4.01 -24.19 17.36
C LEU A 347 4.64 -25.57 17.47
N ASP A 348 3.79 -26.58 17.69
CA ASP A 348 4.17 -27.98 17.70
C ASP A 348 3.35 -28.71 16.64
N ALA A 349 4.03 -29.20 15.60
CA ALA A 349 3.43 -29.93 14.50
C ALA A 349 3.80 -31.42 14.59
N ARG A 350 3.43 -32.07 15.69
CA ARG A 350 3.59 -33.52 15.83
C ARG A 350 2.48 -34.26 15.07
N HIS A 351 2.87 -34.95 13.99
CA HIS A 351 2.05 -35.94 13.30
C HIS A 351 2.84 -37.26 13.22
N GLY A 352 2.53 -38.22 14.10
CA GLY A 352 3.31 -39.46 14.24
C GLY A 352 4.70 -39.27 14.88
N ASN A 353 5.57 -40.28 14.78
CA ASN A 353 6.90 -40.34 15.42
C ASN A 353 7.96 -39.40 14.82
N THR A 354 7.56 -38.28 14.19
CA THR A 354 8.48 -37.35 13.53
C THR A 354 8.34 -35.98 14.19
N GLU A 355 9.39 -35.53 14.88
CA GLU A 355 9.39 -34.26 15.61
C GLU A 355 9.90 -33.12 14.73
N GLY A 356 9.09 -32.08 14.53
CA GLY A 356 9.50 -30.81 13.93
C GLY A 356 9.33 -29.69 14.95
N PHE A 357 10.44 -29.17 15.47
CA PHE A 357 10.44 -28.08 16.45
C PHE A 357 10.84 -26.75 15.81
N VAL A 358 10.11 -25.68 16.15
CA VAL A 358 10.59 -24.30 15.97
C VAL A 358 11.01 -23.78 17.34
N SER A 359 12.32 -23.75 17.61
CA SER A 359 12.89 -23.19 18.85
C SER A 359 13.67 -21.91 18.57
N ASP A 360 13.50 -20.89 19.41
CA ASP A 360 14.40 -19.73 19.45
C ASP A 360 15.76 -20.16 20.03
N ARG A 361 16.83 -20.04 19.22
CA ARG A 361 18.21 -20.25 19.66
C ARG A 361 19.04 -19.02 19.31
N ARG A 362 19.16 -18.09 20.27
CA ARG A 362 20.24 -17.10 20.23
C ARG A 362 21.58 -17.81 20.45
N VAL A 363 22.46 -17.75 19.46
CA VAL A 363 23.84 -18.21 19.57
C VAL A 363 24.61 -17.18 20.40
N PRO A 364 25.25 -17.55 21.54
CA PRO A 364 26.10 -16.64 22.27
C PRO A 364 27.28 -16.18 21.40
N ALA A 365 27.65 -14.90 21.46
CA ALA A 365 28.83 -14.38 20.79
C ALA A 365 30.08 -15.14 21.26
N GLY A 366 30.71 -15.88 20.35
CA GLY A 366 31.94 -16.62 20.63
C GLY A 366 33.16 -15.68 20.82
N PRO A 367 34.18 -16.11 21.58
CA PRO A 367 35.40 -15.31 21.77
C PRO A 367 36.23 -15.20 20.47
N PRO A 368 37.08 -14.16 20.34
CA PRO A 368 37.84 -13.89 19.13
C PRO A 368 38.92 -14.96 18.87
N PRO A 369 39.25 -15.26 17.60
CA PRO A 369 40.14 -16.38 17.26
C PRO A 369 41.60 -16.04 17.53
N SER A 370 42.26 -16.88 18.33
CA SER A 370 43.72 -16.93 18.47
C SER A 370 44.33 -18.01 17.58
N HIS A 371 45.60 -17.80 17.25
CA HIS A 371 46.39 -18.42 16.19
C HIS A 371 46.43 -19.96 16.08
N ARG A 372 46.42 -20.42 14.81
CA ARG A 372 47.27 -21.46 14.19
C ARG A 372 47.09 -22.92 14.66
N ALA A 373 46.47 -23.76 13.83
CA ALA A 373 46.73 -25.21 13.80
C ALA A 373 46.38 -25.87 12.44
N ARG A 374 47.07 -26.99 12.19
CA ARG A 374 47.23 -27.81 10.97
C ARG A 374 45.94 -28.31 10.30
N ALA A 375 46.08 -28.59 9.00
CA ALA A 375 45.12 -29.35 8.18
C ALA A 375 44.92 -30.79 8.70
N PRO A 376 43.67 -31.30 8.75
CA PRO A 376 43.38 -32.70 9.06
C PRO A 376 43.41 -33.58 7.80
N PRO A 377 43.58 -34.92 7.95
CA PRO A 377 43.68 -35.86 6.84
C PRO A 377 42.31 -36.13 6.20
N GLN A 378 42.31 -36.37 4.89
CA GLN A 378 41.11 -36.76 4.15
C GLN A 378 40.64 -38.17 4.56
N MET A 379 39.35 -38.27 4.91
CA MET A 379 38.64 -39.54 5.12
C MET A 379 37.92 -39.96 3.82
N PRO A 380 37.75 -41.27 3.57
CA PRO A 380 37.16 -41.79 2.34
C PRO A 380 35.63 -41.63 2.28
N ARG A 381 35.12 -41.35 1.07
CA ARG A 381 33.69 -41.30 0.74
C ARG A 381 33.01 -42.64 1.00
N LEU A 382 32.02 -42.66 1.90
CA LEU A 382 31.06 -43.75 2.05
C LEU A 382 29.87 -43.52 1.11
N LEU A 383 29.51 -44.59 0.38
CA LEU A 383 28.36 -44.67 -0.52
C LEU A 383 27.05 -44.69 0.28
N SER A 384 26.06 -43.91 -0.15
CA SER A 384 24.71 -43.90 0.41
C SER A 384 23.86 -45.08 -0.11
N PRO A 385 23.07 -45.77 0.74
CA PRO A 385 22.08 -46.75 0.28
C PRO A 385 20.77 -46.07 -0.20
N PRO A 386 19.96 -46.72 -1.05
CA PRO A 386 18.78 -46.13 -1.65
C PRO A 386 17.51 -46.36 -0.81
N GLY A 387 16.59 -45.38 -0.84
CA GLY A 387 15.17 -45.62 -0.64
C GLY A 387 14.60 -45.23 0.72
N PHE A 388 14.29 -43.94 0.91
CA PHE A 388 13.21 -43.49 1.79
C PHE A 388 12.43 -42.36 1.10
N PRO A 389 11.10 -42.29 1.25
CA PRO A 389 10.29 -41.23 0.67
C PRO A 389 10.63 -39.88 1.32
N THR A 390 10.84 -38.86 0.49
CA THR A 390 11.09 -37.48 0.91
C THR A 390 9.82 -36.86 1.48
N SER A 391 9.66 -36.86 2.79
CA SER A 391 8.71 -35.97 3.47
C SER A 391 9.20 -34.52 3.31
N ARG A 392 8.38 -33.66 2.71
CA ARG A 392 8.65 -32.21 2.62
C ARG A 392 8.82 -31.64 4.02
N ILE A 393 9.99 -31.10 4.31
CA ILE A 393 10.21 -30.26 5.50
C ILE A 393 9.38 -28.99 5.31
N GLN A 394 8.37 -28.78 6.15
CA GLN A 394 7.60 -27.55 6.18
C GLN A 394 8.29 -26.57 7.13
N THR A 395 8.71 -25.43 6.60
CA THR A 395 9.36 -24.36 7.37
C THR A 395 8.31 -23.38 7.87
N ALA A 396 8.12 -23.27 9.19
CA ALA A 396 7.34 -22.19 9.79
C ALA A 396 8.29 -21.06 10.24
N ARG A 397 7.99 -19.80 9.90
CA ARG A 397 8.67 -18.61 10.42
C ARG A 397 7.70 -17.79 11.26
N VAL A 398 8.13 -17.38 12.45
CA VAL A 398 7.36 -16.54 13.38
C VAL A 398 8.00 -15.15 13.42
N ARG A 399 7.19 -14.07 13.36
CA ARG A 399 7.64 -12.68 13.49
C ARG A 399 7.11 -12.10 14.80
N TRP A 400 7.96 -11.31 15.46
CA TRP A 400 7.64 -10.57 16.67
C TRP A 400 7.73 -9.06 16.42
N GLU A 401 6.88 -8.29 17.11
CA GLU A 401 6.98 -6.84 17.24
C GLU A 401 7.14 -6.51 18.74
N ALA A 402 8.01 -5.53 19.05
CA ALA A 402 8.34 -5.11 20.41
C ALA A 402 7.34 -4.08 20.96
#